data_AF-A0A372ELB4-F1
#
_entry.id   AF-A0A372ELB4-F1
#
_cell.length_a   1.000
_cell.length_b   1.000
_cell.length_c   1.000
_cell.angle_alpha   90.00
_cell.angle_beta   90.00
_cell.angle_gamma   90.00
#
_symmetry.space_group_name_H-M   'P 1'
#
loop_
_entity.id
_entity.type
_entity.pdbx_description
1 polymer ?
#
loop_
_entity_poly.entity_id
_entity_poly.type
_entity_poly.pdbx_seq_one_letter_code
_entity_poly.pdbx_strand_id
1 'polypeptide(L)'
;MAPRSCWLAALCFTTAAATWAQPAGPRLLFGDMAGRLPVAEQQAIFRLLDYRLAPGGKALIAPDCGEIAHETEVLDLNSDGVPEVLVIAGNACTSGHTGSSVFLFVKDAQGRYAQQLGFPGASVTPLPTRTQGWPDLRIGTAGFCEPVWAWKGSAYDLKCSVETQRRGCQGRGPVKLCRR
;
A
#
# COMPACT_ATOMS: atom_id res chain seq x y z
N MET A 1 -61.40 -44.26 3.89
CA MET A 1 -60.61 -43.20 3.23
C MET A 1 -60.08 -42.27 4.31
N ALA A 2 -58.79 -42.33 4.62
CA ALA A 2 -58.15 -41.48 5.63
C ALA A 2 -57.15 -40.55 4.94
N PRO A 3 -57.12 -39.24 5.24
CA PRO A 3 -56.13 -38.35 4.67
C PRO A 3 -54.83 -38.44 5.45
N ARG A 4 -53.73 -38.72 4.74
CA ARG A 4 -52.37 -38.66 5.27
C ARG A 4 -51.90 -37.21 5.25
N SER A 5 -51.83 -36.57 6.41
CA SER A 5 -51.19 -35.27 6.59
C SER A 5 -49.68 -35.41 6.41
N CYS A 6 -49.15 -34.80 5.36
CA CYS A 6 -47.73 -34.71 5.08
C CYS A 6 -47.21 -33.40 5.70
N TRP A 7 -46.52 -33.49 6.83
CA TRP A 7 -45.87 -32.34 7.47
C TRP A 7 -44.49 -32.14 6.83
N LEU A 8 -44.35 -31.07 6.03
CA LEU A 8 -43.07 -30.58 5.55
C LEU A 8 -42.35 -29.85 6.70
N ALA A 9 -41.35 -30.51 7.29
CA ALA A 9 -40.45 -29.87 8.23
C ALA A 9 -39.53 -28.90 7.46
N ALA A 10 -39.74 -27.60 7.64
CA ALA A 10 -38.83 -26.57 7.15
C ALA A 10 -37.56 -26.57 8.01
N LEU A 11 -36.47 -27.12 7.46
CA LEU A 11 -35.13 -26.99 8.03
C LEU A 11 -34.63 -25.56 7.80
N CYS A 12 -34.79 -24.71 8.82
CA CYS A 12 -34.06 -23.44 8.91
C CYS A 12 -32.56 -23.74 9.10
N PHE A 13 -31.80 -23.68 8.01
CA PHE A 13 -30.34 -23.60 8.10
C PHE A 13 -29.96 -22.20 8.61
N THR A 14 -29.70 -22.08 9.91
CA THR A 14 -29.00 -20.93 10.47
C THR A 14 -27.54 -21.02 10.02
N THR A 15 -27.19 -20.29 8.97
CA THR A 15 -25.80 -20.09 8.57
C THR A 15 -25.13 -19.20 9.60
N ALA A 16 -24.49 -19.81 10.60
CA ALA A 16 -23.52 -19.11 11.43
C ALA A 16 -22.39 -18.65 10.50
N ALA A 17 -22.34 -17.34 10.21
CA ALA A 17 -21.22 -16.75 9.49
C ALA A 17 -19.97 -16.95 10.37
N ALA A 18 -19.14 -17.93 10.02
CA ALA A 18 -17.83 -18.06 10.63
C ALA A 18 -17.05 -16.77 10.34
N THR A 19 -16.89 -15.92 11.35
CA THR A 19 -16.02 -14.76 11.29
C THR A 19 -14.59 -15.27 11.21
N TRP A 20 -14.08 -15.43 9.99
CA TRP A 20 -12.67 -15.72 9.77
C TRP A 20 -11.86 -14.55 10.33
N ALA A 21 -11.20 -14.78 11.47
CA ALA A 21 -10.31 -13.80 12.06
C ALA A 21 -9.23 -13.43 11.04
N GLN A 22 -8.91 -12.13 10.95
CA GLN A 22 -7.85 -11.68 10.04
C GLN A 22 -6.52 -12.37 10.39
N PRO A 23 -5.75 -12.85 9.40
CA PRO A 23 -4.41 -13.36 9.66
C PRO A 23 -3.56 -12.30 10.36
N ALA A 24 -2.72 -12.73 11.29
CA ALA A 24 -1.99 -11.81 12.17
C ALA A 24 -1.03 -10.85 11.42
N GLY A 25 -0.49 -11.26 10.26
CA GLY A 25 0.36 -10.41 9.42
C GLY A 25 -0.35 -9.16 8.90
N PRO A 26 -1.42 -9.29 8.08
CA PRO A 26 -2.24 -8.16 7.65
C PRO A 26 -2.74 -7.31 8.82
N ARG A 27 -3.19 -7.93 9.92
CA ARG A 27 -3.63 -7.19 11.12
C ARG A 27 -2.51 -6.31 11.69
N LEU A 28 -1.28 -6.80 11.72
CA LEU A 28 -0.12 -6.04 12.20
C LEU A 28 0.31 -4.94 11.22
N LEU A 29 0.23 -5.21 9.90
CA LEU A 29 0.55 -4.23 8.86
C LEU A 29 -0.40 -3.02 8.94
N PHE A 30 -1.70 -3.27 8.99
CA PHE A 30 -2.71 -2.22 8.93
C PHE A 30 -3.01 -1.59 10.29
N GLY A 31 -2.83 -2.30 11.40
CA GLY A 31 -3.07 -1.76 12.75
C GLY A 31 -4.44 -1.08 12.86
N ASP A 32 -4.44 0.19 13.25
CA ASP A 32 -5.66 1.01 13.39
C ASP A 32 -6.37 1.28 12.05
N MET A 33 -5.67 1.13 10.92
CA MET A 33 -6.27 1.28 9.59
C MET A 33 -7.05 0.05 9.12
N ALA A 34 -7.02 -1.07 9.86
CA ALA A 34 -7.69 -2.30 9.46
C ALA A 34 -9.20 -2.12 9.25
N GLY A 35 -9.85 -1.17 9.94
CA GLY A 35 -11.27 -0.86 9.74
C GLY A 35 -11.60 -0.13 8.43
N ARG A 36 -10.58 0.36 7.70
CA ARG A 36 -10.76 1.20 6.50
C ARG A 36 -10.76 0.41 5.19
N LEU A 37 -10.45 -0.88 5.25
CA LEU A 37 -10.37 -1.76 4.09
C LEU A 37 -10.97 -3.14 4.41
N PRO A 38 -11.62 -3.81 3.45
CA PRO A 38 -12.02 -5.20 3.59
C PRO A 38 -10.83 -6.11 3.94
N VAL A 39 -11.09 -7.12 4.78
CA VAL A 39 -10.09 -8.12 5.20
C VAL A 39 -9.36 -8.77 4.01
N ALA A 40 -10.09 -9.11 2.95
CA ALA A 40 -9.54 -9.75 1.76
C ALA A 40 -8.54 -8.84 1.02
N GLU A 41 -8.78 -7.53 1.03
CA GLU A 41 -7.90 -6.54 0.40
C GLU A 41 -6.63 -6.32 1.21
N GLN A 42 -6.75 -6.28 2.55
CA GLN A 42 -5.59 -6.25 3.44
C GLN A 42 -4.69 -7.48 3.23
N GLN A 43 -5.29 -8.66 3.09
CA GLN A 43 -4.54 -9.90 2.78
C GLN A 43 -3.87 -9.83 1.40
N ALA A 44 -4.54 -9.27 0.40
CA ALA A 44 -3.97 -9.13 -0.94
C ALA A 44 -2.73 -8.23 -0.93
N ILE A 45 -2.82 -7.07 -0.27
CA ILE A 45 -1.70 -6.12 -0.14
C ILE A 45 -0.54 -6.74 0.65
N PHE A 46 -0.83 -7.41 1.76
CA PHE A 46 0.20 -8.10 2.55
C PHE A 46 0.96 -9.14 1.72
N ARG A 47 0.28 -9.86 0.82
CA ARG A 47 0.93 -10.80 -0.10
C ARG A 47 1.79 -10.10 -1.15
N LEU A 48 1.38 -8.93 -1.64
CA LEU A 48 2.17 -8.17 -2.63
C LEU A 48 3.49 -7.66 -2.04
N LEU A 49 3.52 -7.35 -0.74
CA LEU A 49 4.74 -6.90 -0.05
C LEU A 49 5.76 -8.02 0.23
N ASP A 50 5.32 -9.29 0.18
CA ASP A 50 6.12 -10.49 0.54
C ASP A 50 6.77 -10.42 1.95
N TYR A 51 6.18 -9.64 2.85
CA TYR A 51 6.55 -9.65 4.26
C TYR A 51 5.94 -10.84 4.98
N ARG A 52 6.57 -11.21 6.09
CA ARG A 52 6.13 -12.33 6.93
C ARG A 52 5.96 -11.86 8.35
N LEU A 53 5.22 -12.64 9.13
CA LEU A 53 5.12 -12.43 10.56
C LEU A 53 6.36 -13.03 11.23
N ALA A 54 7.01 -12.26 12.09
CA ALA A 54 8.11 -12.75 12.91
C ALA A 54 7.67 -13.92 13.81
N PRO A 55 8.58 -14.85 14.16
CA PRO A 55 8.34 -15.77 15.26
C PRO A 55 7.89 -15.01 16.52
N GLY A 56 6.74 -15.37 17.08
CA GLY A 56 6.14 -14.67 18.23
C GLY A 56 5.09 -13.62 17.88
N GLY A 57 4.89 -13.29 16.59
CA GLY A 57 3.68 -12.60 16.13
C GLY A 57 3.60 -11.10 16.43
N LYS A 58 4.72 -10.46 16.80
CA LYS A 58 4.76 -9.05 17.22
C LYS A 58 5.41 -8.09 16.23
N ALA A 59 6.14 -8.61 15.24
CA ALA A 59 6.85 -7.83 14.25
C ALA A 59 6.61 -8.40 12.85
N LEU A 60 6.81 -7.56 11.83
CA LEU A 60 6.93 -7.99 10.44
C LEU A 60 8.40 -8.17 10.10
N ILE A 61 8.68 -9.17 9.28
CA ILE A 61 10.03 -9.45 8.78
C ILE A 61 10.03 -9.39 7.25
N ALA A 62 11.08 -8.80 6.70
CA ALA A 62 11.43 -8.97 5.31
C ALA A 62 12.27 -10.25 5.13
N PRO A 63 12.05 -11.02 4.05
CA PRO A 63 12.89 -12.18 3.73
C PRO A 63 14.37 -11.79 3.75
N ASP A 64 15.19 -12.59 4.44
CA ASP A 64 16.65 -12.45 4.57
C ASP A 64 17.16 -11.14 5.22
N CYS A 65 16.26 -10.21 5.57
CA CYS A 65 16.60 -8.89 6.13
C CYS A 65 16.09 -8.68 7.55
N GLY A 66 15.37 -9.64 8.14
CA GLY A 66 14.91 -9.58 9.53
C GLY A 66 13.76 -8.61 9.75
N GLU A 67 13.60 -8.14 11.00
CA GLU A 67 12.50 -7.26 11.39
C GLU A 67 12.57 -5.90 10.68
N ILE A 68 11.39 -5.38 10.33
CA ILE A 68 11.23 -4.09 9.66
C ILE A 68 10.33 -3.17 10.48
N ALA A 69 10.58 -1.87 10.38
CA ALA A 69 9.61 -0.87 10.78
C ALA A 69 8.59 -0.69 9.64
N HIS A 70 7.35 -0.37 9.98
CA HIS A 70 6.31 -0.08 8.99
C HIS A 70 5.30 0.92 9.51
N GLU A 71 4.74 1.68 8.58
CA GLU A 71 3.58 2.53 8.75
C GLU A 71 2.69 2.34 7.53
N THR A 72 1.37 2.35 7.74
CA THR A 72 0.38 2.15 6.68
C THR A 72 -0.68 3.23 6.77
N GLU A 73 -0.96 3.86 5.64
CA GLU A 73 -2.05 4.80 5.46
C GLU A 73 -3.03 4.27 4.42
N VAL A 74 -4.32 4.52 4.68
CA VAL A 74 -5.41 4.27 3.75
C VAL A 74 -6.04 5.61 3.41
N LEU A 75 -6.00 6.00 2.15
CA LEU A 75 -6.32 7.35 1.70
C LEU A 75 -6.88 7.32 0.29
N ASP A 76 -7.74 8.28 -0.05
CA ASP A 76 -8.29 8.43 -1.40
C ASP A 76 -7.54 9.59 -2.08
N LEU A 77 -6.56 9.25 -2.93
CA LEU A 77 -5.67 10.24 -3.55
C LEU A 77 -6.37 10.99 -4.68
N ASN A 78 -7.21 10.30 -5.46
CA ASN A 78 -7.86 10.85 -6.65
C ASN A 78 -9.28 11.39 -6.37
N SER A 79 -9.81 11.16 -5.18
CA SER A 79 -11.15 11.55 -4.72
C SER A 79 -12.29 10.84 -5.45
N ASP A 80 -12.09 9.57 -5.85
CA ASP A 80 -13.10 8.75 -6.51
C ASP A 80 -13.91 7.83 -5.57
N GLY A 81 -13.60 7.86 -4.27
CA GLY A 81 -14.23 7.02 -3.24
C GLY A 81 -13.63 5.62 -3.13
N VAL A 82 -12.63 5.28 -3.94
CA VAL A 82 -11.84 4.05 -3.83
C VAL A 82 -10.54 4.40 -3.11
N PRO A 83 -10.25 3.76 -1.96
CA PRO A 83 -9.01 4.06 -1.24
C PRO A 83 -7.80 3.43 -1.92
N GLU A 84 -6.69 4.18 -1.93
CA GLU A 84 -5.33 3.70 -2.08
C GLU A 84 -4.73 3.26 -0.75
N VAL A 85 -3.66 2.49 -0.84
CA VAL A 85 -2.87 2.08 0.33
C VAL A 85 -1.42 2.49 0.13
N LEU A 86 -0.94 3.32 1.05
CA LEU A 86 0.46 3.69 1.15
C LEU A 86 1.08 2.93 2.32
N VAL A 87 2.19 2.25 2.06
CA VAL A 87 3.00 1.59 3.08
C VAL A 87 4.41 2.17 3.01
N ILE A 88 4.92 2.66 4.14
CA ILE A 88 6.32 3.01 4.30
C ILE A 88 6.91 1.96 5.21
N ALA A 89 7.80 1.13 4.67
CA ALA A 89 8.33 0.00 5.42
C ALA A 89 9.75 -0.36 5.01
N GLY A 90 10.49 -0.95 5.93
CA GLY A 90 11.80 -1.52 5.64
C GLY A 90 12.81 -1.33 6.77
N ASN A 91 14.05 -1.55 6.41
CA ASN A 91 15.22 -1.31 7.24
C ASN A 91 16.44 -1.04 6.34
N ALA A 92 17.63 -0.93 6.93
CA ALA A 92 18.86 -0.69 6.17
C ALA A 92 19.20 -1.82 5.17
N CYS A 93 18.78 -3.06 5.43
CA CYS A 93 19.00 -4.20 4.53
C CYS A 93 18.13 -4.11 3.27
N THR A 94 16.84 -3.80 3.42
CA THR A 94 15.91 -3.72 2.28
C THR A 94 16.00 -2.41 1.51
N SER A 95 16.40 -1.33 2.17
CA SER A 95 16.23 0.04 1.65
C SER A 95 17.52 0.89 1.69
N GLY A 96 18.65 0.29 2.06
CA GLY A 96 19.94 0.97 2.14
C GLY A 96 19.91 2.18 3.09
N HIS A 97 20.62 3.24 2.70
CA HIS A 97 20.74 4.47 3.51
C HIS A 97 19.42 5.21 3.76
N THR A 98 18.38 4.98 2.95
CA THR A 98 17.08 5.61 3.19
C THR A 98 16.38 5.00 4.41
N GLY A 99 16.70 3.75 4.77
CA GLY A 99 16.14 3.05 5.93
C GLY A 99 14.72 2.50 5.74
N SER A 100 13.98 2.97 4.74
CA SER A 100 12.67 2.45 4.34
C SER A 100 12.41 2.61 2.84
N SER A 101 11.38 1.93 2.37
CA SER A 101 10.85 2.01 1.01
C SER A 101 9.40 2.47 1.03
N VAL A 102 9.00 3.15 -0.03
CA VAL A 102 7.61 3.53 -0.27
C VAL A 102 6.94 2.50 -1.17
N PHE A 103 5.79 2.00 -0.75
CA PHE A 103 4.93 1.12 -1.51
C PHE A 103 3.56 1.76 -1.65
N LEU A 104 3.11 1.97 -2.87
CA LEU A 104 1.78 2.52 -3.15
C LEU A 104 0.97 1.48 -3.90
N PHE A 105 -0.24 1.19 -3.43
CA PHE A 105 -1.16 0.26 -4.06
C PHE A 105 -2.42 1.00 -4.51
N VAL A 106 -2.76 0.83 -5.79
CA VAL A 106 -3.94 1.41 -6.44
C VAL A 106 -4.76 0.28 -7.05
N LYS A 107 -6.09 0.37 -7.03
CA LYS A 107 -6.93 -0.65 -7.71
C LYS A 107 -6.79 -0.55 -9.23
N ASP A 108 -6.58 -1.68 -9.87
CA ASP A 108 -6.62 -1.83 -11.33
C ASP A 108 -8.05 -1.73 -11.86
N ALA A 109 -8.21 -1.75 -13.18
CA ALA A 109 -9.53 -1.72 -13.83
C ALA A 109 -10.41 -2.95 -13.49
N GLN A 110 -9.84 -3.99 -12.90
CA GLN A 110 -10.55 -5.18 -12.40
C GLN A 110 -10.87 -5.08 -10.90
N GLY A 111 -10.59 -3.94 -10.26
CA GLY A 111 -10.86 -3.71 -8.84
C GLY A 111 -9.87 -4.40 -7.88
N ARG A 112 -8.70 -4.84 -8.37
CA ARG A 112 -7.67 -5.50 -7.56
C ARG A 112 -6.52 -4.55 -7.30
N TYR A 113 -5.97 -4.55 -6.09
CA TYR A 113 -4.78 -3.75 -5.81
C TYR A 113 -3.58 -4.21 -6.64
N ALA A 114 -2.94 -3.25 -7.29
CA ALA A 114 -1.67 -3.39 -8.00
C ALA A 114 -0.65 -2.41 -7.41
N GLN A 115 0.60 -2.87 -7.31
CA GLN A 115 1.69 -2.05 -6.81
C GLN A 115 2.12 -1.01 -7.86
N GLN A 116 2.13 0.26 -7.47
CA GLN A 116 2.48 1.42 -8.28
C GLN A 116 3.84 2.01 -7.94
N LEU A 117 4.21 1.98 -6.66
CA LEU A 117 5.55 2.35 -6.18
C LEU A 117 6.13 1.21 -5.34
N GLY A 118 7.46 1.09 -5.30
CA GLY A 118 8.16 0.03 -4.58
C GLY A 118 9.67 0.22 -4.64
N PHE A 119 10.15 1.30 -4.03
CA PHE A 119 11.57 1.67 -4.05
C PHE A 119 11.95 2.45 -2.78
N PRO A 120 13.26 2.58 -2.47
CA PRO A 120 13.72 3.31 -1.30
C PRO A 120 13.16 4.74 -1.23
N GLY A 121 12.50 5.05 -0.12
CA GLY A 121 11.82 6.32 0.14
C GLY A 121 11.34 6.38 1.59
N ALA A 122 11.52 7.53 2.22
CA ALA A 122 11.23 7.76 3.64
C ALA A 122 9.92 8.51 3.88
N SER A 123 9.37 9.16 2.85
CA SER A 123 8.11 9.89 2.94
C SER A 123 7.45 10.04 1.58
N VAL A 124 6.13 10.23 1.58
CA VAL A 124 5.35 10.61 0.40
C VAL A 124 4.64 11.92 0.71
N THR A 125 4.79 12.90 -0.17
CA THR A 125 4.09 14.19 -0.07
C THR A 125 3.25 14.39 -1.32
N PRO A 126 1.91 14.28 -1.23
CA PRO A 126 1.02 14.72 -2.30
C PRO A 126 1.21 16.22 -2.57
N LEU A 127 1.48 16.58 -3.81
CA LEU A 127 1.66 17.96 -4.23
C LEU A 127 0.32 18.58 -4.65
N PRO A 128 0.20 19.93 -4.64
CA PRO A 128 -0.97 20.61 -5.18
C PRO A 128 -1.18 20.38 -6.69
N THR A 129 -0.10 20.07 -7.42
CA THR A 129 -0.19 19.76 -8.85
C THR A 129 -0.82 18.38 -9.04
N ARG A 130 -1.75 18.29 -10.00
CA ARG A 130 -2.41 17.04 -10.36
C ARG A 130 -2.15 16.69 -11.82
N THR A 131 -2.00 15.40 -12.10
CA THR A 131 -1.92 14.85 -13.45
C THR A 131 -3.08 13.86 -13.61
N GLN A 132 -3.99 14.14 -14.54
CA GLN A 132 -5.17 13.29 -14.82
C GLN A 132 -6.01 12.97 -13.57
N GLY A 133 -6.25 13.97 -12.72
CA GLY A 133 -7.06 13.79 -11.51
C GLY A 133 -6.29 13.24 -10.30
N TRP A 134 -5.07 12.75 -10.46
CA TRP A 134 -4.23 12.26 -9.35
C TRP A 134 -3.22 13.33 -8.90
N PRO A 135 -2.91 13.46 -7.61
CA PRO A 135 -1.83 14.31 -7.14
C PRO A 135 -0.49 13.80 -7.68
N ASP A 136 0.40 14.71 -8.06
CA ASP A 136 1.80 14.36 -8.22
C ASP A 136 2.39 14.06 -6.83
N LEU A 137 3.22 13.04 -6.71
CA LEU A 137 3.77 12.58 -5.43
C LEU A 137 5.26 12.89 -5.37
N ARG A 138 5.68 13.72 -4.41
CA ARG A 138 7.10 13.91 -4.09
C ARG A 138 7.54 12.86 -3.07
N ILE A 139 8.61 12.14 -3.36
CA ILE A 139 9.12 11.09 -2.48
C ILE A 139 10.39 11.60 -1.78
N GLY A 140 10.36 11.64 -0.45
CA GLY A 140 11.54 11.91 0.35
C GLY A 140 12.51 10.73 0.26
N THR A 141 13.76 10.98 -0.08
CA THR A 141 14.80 9.93 -0.21
C THR A 141 16.08 10.37 0.45
N ALA A 142 17.03 9.44 0.67
CA ALA A 142 18.36 9.84 1.10
C ALA A 142 19.05 10.76 0.07
N GLY A 143 19.66 11.84 0.57
CA GLY A 143 20.31 12.88 -0.22
C GLY A 143 19.44 14.11 -0.45
N PHE A 144 19.68 14.82 -1.56
CA PHE A 144 19.10 16.15 -1.79
C PHE A 144 18.40 16.29 -3.15
N CYS A 145 17.99 15.16 -3.74
CA CYS A 145 17.31 15.08 -5.02
C CYS A 145 16.11 14.16 -4.88
N GLU A 146 14.93 14.75 -4.71
CA GLU A 146 13.69 14.03 -4.46
C GLU A 146 12.93 13.85 -5.78
N PRO A 147 12.55 12.62 -6.16
CA PRO A 147 11.76 12.39 -7.36
C PRO A 147 10.30 12.80 -7.13
N VAL A 148 9.70 13.38 -8.17
CA VAL A 148 8.27 13.63 -8.28
C VAL A 148 7.70 12.65 -9.29
N TRP A 149 6.71 11.88 -8.86
CA TRP A 149 5.99 10.89 -9.66
C TRP A 149 4.63 11.43 -10.04
N ALA A 150 4.17 11.14 -11.25
CA ALA A 150 2.86 11.57 -11.72
C ALA A 150 2.12 10.43 -12.41
N TRP A 151 0.81 10.42 -12.27
CA TRP A 151 -0.04 9.45 -12.92
C TRP A 151 0.00 9.57 -14.46
N LYS A 152 0.06 8.43 -15.14
CA LYS A 152 0.12 8.31 -16.61
C LYS A 152 -1.06 7.51 -17.20
N GLY A 153 -2.18 7.46 -16.48
CA GLY A 153 -3.42 6.82 -16.92
C GLY A 153 -3.64 5.44 -16.31
N SER A 154 -2.56 4.67 -16.12
CA SER A 154 -2.60 3.34 -15.49
C SER A 154 -1.51 3.13 -14.44
N ALA A 155 -0.49 3.99 -14.41
CA ALA A 155 0.59 3.89 -13.44
C ALA A 155 1.21 5.25 -13.09
N TYR A 156 1.87 5.31 -11.93
CA TYR A 156 2.77 6.42 -11.61
C TYR A 156 4.10 6.24 -12.35
N ASP A 157 4.62 7.33 -12.91
CA ASP A 157 5.93 7.36 -13.56
C ASP A 157 6.73 8.62 -13.15
N LEU A 158 8.06 8.54 -13.26
CA LEU A 158 8.96 9.63 -12.91
C LEU A 158 8.67 10.85 -13.79
N LYS A 159 8.23 11.95 -13.18
CA LYS A 159 7.92 13.20 -13.88
C LYS A 159 9.14 14.11 -13.99
N CYS A 160 9.82 14.30 -12.86
CA CYS A 160 10.97 15.18 -12.68
C CYS A 160 11.57 14.98 -11.27
N SER A 161 12.61 15.74 -10.92
CA SER A 161 13.19 15.78 -9.59
C SER A 161 13.28 17.21 -9.04
N VAL A 162 13.18 17.32 -7.72
CA VAL A 162 13.33 18.56 -6.97
C VAL A 162 14.66 18.50 -6.22
N GLU A 163 15.45 19.55 -6.38
CA GLU A 163 16.65 19.78 -5.57
C GLU A 163 16.24 20.41 -4.24
N THR A 164 16.44 19.68 -3.13
CA THR A 164 16.20 20.20 -1.78
C THR A 164 17.41 20.96 -1.22
N GLN A 165 18.57 20.79 -1.85
CA GLN A 165 19.76 21.63 -1.68
C GLN A 165 20.37 21.99 -3.03
N ARG A 166 21.17 23.06 -3.07
CA ARG A 166 21.84 23.50 -4.31
C ARG A 166 22.64 22.35 -4.92
N ARG A 167 22.37 22.03 -6.19
CA ARG A 167 23.02 20.93 -6.93
C ARG A 167 22.78 19.54 -6.32
N GLY A 168 21.69 19.37 -5.56
CA GLY A 168 21.37 18.11 -4.90
C GLY A 168 21.17 16.93 -5.84
N CYS A 169 20.83 17.20 -7.12
CA CYS A 169 20.71 16.18 -8.17
C CYS A 169 21.99 15.96 -8.99
N GLN A 170 23.07 16.69 -8.72
CA GLN A 170 24.32 16.56 -9.45
C GLN A 170 24.92 15.15 -9.26
N GLY A 171 25.40 14.55 -10.36
CA GLY A 171 26.05 13.24 -10.35
C GLY A 171 25.09 12.04 -10.41
N ARG A 172 23.77 12.25 -10.43
CA ARG A 172 22.75 11.19 -10.52
C ARG A 172 22.38 10.77 -11.96
N GLY A 173 23.15 11.21 -12.97
CA GLY A 173 22.86 10.97 -14.39
C GLY A 173 21.95 12.04 -15.01
N PRO A 174 21.27 11.75 -16.14
CA PRO A 174 20.35 12.70 -16.77
C PRO A 174 19.08 12.87 -15.92
N VAL A 175 19.12 13.84 -15.00
CA VAL A 175 17.98 14.18 -14.15
C VAL A 175 17.21 15.35 -14.78
N LYS A 176 15.92 15.13 -15.04
CA LYS A 176 15.00 16.20 -15.42
C LYS A 176 14.52 16.93 -14.16
N LEU A 177 14.91 18.19 -13.98
CA LEU A 177 14.43 19.00 -12.86
C LEU A 177 12.98 19.46 -13.08
N CYS A 178 12.23 19.54 -11.98
CA CYS A 178 10.89 20.13 -12.00
C CYS A 178 11.00 21.62 -12.30
N ARG A 179 10.14 22.13 -13.20
CA ARG A 179 10.04 23.57 -13.43
C ARG A 179 9.42 24.21 -12.19
N ARG A 180 9.99 25.33 -11.77
CA ARG A 180 9.45 26.17 -10.69
C ARG A 180 8.26 26.98 -11.19
#